data_AF-D0NDK5-F1
#
_entry.id   AF-D0NDK5-F1
#
_cell.length_a   1.000
_cell.length_b   1.000
_cell.length_c   1.000
_cell.angle_alpha   90.00
_cell.angle_beta   90.00
_cell.angle_gamma   90.00
#
_symmetry.space_group_name_H-M   'P 1'
#
loop_
_entity.id
_entity.type
_entity.pdbx_description
1 polymer ?
#
loop_
_entity_poly.entity_id
_entity_poly.type
_entity_poly.pdbx_seq_one_letter_code
_entity_poly.pdbx_strand_id
1 'polypeptide(L)'
;MNNGVQRLRQRQCKVCSCYNPEGKRRGGTSTFYCPKCSEDKKGVVTLCNKVRGHPANEGMTCAQIWHILWQNGEFSPKESHIRDRSLVNTRTFTISTIYWHRTCTCIRLC
;
A
#
# COMPACT_ATOMS: atom_id res chain seq x y z
N MET A 1 -20.66 25.53 -1.17
CA MET A 1 -20.82 24.28 -1.95
C MET A 1 -20.20 24.49 -3.33
N ASN A 2 -19.31 23.60 -3.81
CA ASN A 2 -18.83 23.65 -5.20
C ASN A 2 -19.66 22.66 -6.05
N ASN A 3 -20.67 23.18 -6.75
CA ASN A 3 -21.45 22.55 -7.84
C ASN A 3 -22.00 21.12 -7.68
N GLY A 4 -22.21 20.59 -6.46
CA GLY A 4 -22.84 19.26 -6.29
C GLY A 4 -22.04 18.08 -6.87
N VAL A 5 -20.85 18.33 -7.42
CA VAL A 5 -19.93 17.29 -7.90
C VAL A 5 -19.09 16.83 -6.71
N GLN A 6 -19.41 15.65 -6.17
CA GLN A 6 -18.49 14.97 -5.25
C GLN A 6 -17.22 14.64 -6.02
N ARG A 7 -16.18 15.47 -5.87
CA ARG A 7 -14.85 15.19 -6.44
C ARG A 7 -14.24 14.04 -5.65
N LEU A 8 -14.39 12.82 -6.15
CA LEU A 8 -13.68 11.68 -5.57
C LEU A 8 -12.18 11.94 -5.63
N ARG A 9 -11.52 11.70 -4.49
CA ARG A 9 -10.09 11.88 -4.35
C ARG A 9 -9.36 10.91 -5.28
N GLN A 10 -8.71 11.45 -6.31
CA GLN A 10 -7.80 10.69 -7.17
C GLN A 10 -6.58 10.23 -6.36
N ARG A 11 -6.24 8.94 -6.44
CA ARG A 11 -5.11 8.31 -5.75
C ARG A 11 -4.15 7.72 -6.78
N GLN A 12 -2.87 7.61 -6.43
CA GLN A 12 -1.88 7.01 -7.32
C GLN A 12 -2.13 5.51 -7.46
N CYS A 13 -2.12 5.01 -8.69
CA CYS A 13 -2.19 3.59 -8.93
C CYS A 13 -0.85 2.93 -8.57
N LYS A 14 -0.90 1.87 -7.76
CA LYS A 14 0.29 1.15 -7.29
C LYS A 14 1.17 0.66 -8.45
N VAL A 15 0.55 0.01 -9.44
CA VAL A 15 1.25 -0.50 -10.63
C VAL A 15 1.82 0.62 -11.50
N CYS A 16 1.09 1.73 -11.66
CA CYS A 16 1.58 2.88 -12.40
C CYS A 16 2.77 3.56 -11.72
N SER A 17 2.85 3.51 -10.39
CA SER A 17 4.02 4.02 -9.66
C SER A 17 5.27 3.18 -9.90
N CYS A 18 5.14 1.89 -10.21
CA CYS A 18 6.27 1.03 -10.55
C CYS A 18 6.74 1.20 -12.00
N TYR A 19 5.81 1.24 -12.95
CA TYR A 19 6.12 1.44 -14.38
C TYR A 19 6.26 2.91 -14.76
N ASN A 20 6.61 3.74 -13.79
CA ASN A 20 6.76 5.16 -14.04
C ASN A 20 8.10 5.36 -14.76
N PRO A 21 8.12 5.92 -15.98
CA PRO A 21 9.36 6.11 -16.71
C PRO A 21 10.28 7.06 -15.95
N GLU A 22 11.58 6.82 -16.06
CA GLU A 22 12.62 7.60 -15.40
C GLU A 22 12.44 9.09 -15.69
N GLY A 23 12.45 9.92 -14.64
CA GLY A 23 12.21 11.37 -14.73
C GLY A 23 10.75 11.83 -14.55
N LYS A 24 9.74 10.95 -14.58
CA LYS A 24 8.35 11.36 -14.25
C LYS A 24 8.06 11.27 -12.76
N ARG A 25 7.79 12.42 -12.13
CA ARG A 25 7.50 12.53 -10.69
C ARG A 25 6.19 11.85 -10.24
N ARG A 26 5.24 11.55 -11.15
CA ARG A 26 3.94 10.96 -10.79
C ARG A 26 3.48 9.92 -11.82
N GLY A 27 3.15 8.73 -11.33
CA GLY A 27 2.44 7.70 -12.10
C GLY A 27 0.96 8.06 -12.30
N GLY A 28 0.27 7.23 -13.09
CA GLY A 28 -1.17 7.34 -13.31
C GLY A 28 -2.00 7.30 -12.03
N THR A 29 -3.08 8.06 -11.99
CA THR A 29 -4.02 8.12 -10.87
C THR A 29 -5.37 7.49 -11.23
N SER A 30 -6.09 7.02 -10.22
CA SER A 30 -7.42 6.44 -10.33
C SER A 30 -8.23 6.77 -9.07
N THR A 31 -9.56 6.82 -9.20
CA THR A 31 -10.49 6.82 -8.06
C THR A 31 -10.89 5.41 -7.64
N PHE A 32 -10.67 4.43 -8.51
CA PHE A 32 -10.98 3.03 -8.24
C PHE A 32 -9.92 2.39 -7.34
N TYR A 33 -10.38 1.66 -6.33
CA TYR A 33 -9.54 0.88 -5.44
C TYR A 33 -10.13 -0.53 -5.27
N CYS A 34 -9.26 -1.50 -4.98
CA CYS A 34 -9.68 -2.87 -4.69
C CYS A 34 -10.00 -3.00 -3.20
N PRO A 35 -11.26 -3.25 -2.78
CA PRO A 35 -11.61 -3.37 -1.36
C PRO A 35 -10.91 -4.56 -0.71
N LYS A 36 -10.93 -5.73 -1.35
CA LYS A 36 -10.27 -6.96 -0.86
C LYS A 36 -8.78 -6.73 -0.56
N CYS A 37 -8.02 -6.20 -1.52
CA CYS A 37 -6.61 -5.91 -1.29
C CYS A 37 -6.36 -4.75 -0.32
N SER A 38 -7.37 -3.92 -0.04
CA SER A 38 -7.26 -2.81 0.93
C SER A 38 -7.56 -3.25 2.36
N GLU A 39 -8.24 -4.38 2.56
CA GLU A 39 -8.50 -4.98 3.88
C GLU A 39 -7.24 -5.71 4.39
N ASP A 40 -6.61 -6.48 3.50
CA ASP A 40 -5.44 -7.30 3.84
C ASP A 40 -4.16 -6.49 4.00
N LYS A 41 -4.11 -5.31 3.36
CA LYS A 41 -2.93 -4.43 3.37
C LYS A 41 -3.14 -3.25 4.29
N LYS A 42 -2.04 -2.68 4.78
CA LYS A 42 -2.05 -1.53 5.68
C LYS A 42 -2.72 -0.27 5.09
N GLY A 43 -3.20 -0.26 3.84
CA GLY A 43 -3.92 0.90 3.29
C GLY A 43 -4.61 0.64 1.96
N VAL A 44 -5.30 1.67 1.46
CA VAL A 44 -6.11 1.61 0.23
C VAL A 44 -5.24 1.27 -1.00
N VAL A 45 -5.51 0.11 -1.61
CA VAL A 45 -4.87 -0.35 -2.84
C VAL A 45 -5.62 0.21 -4.05
N THR A 46 -5.12 1.32 -4.57
CA THR A 46 -5.67 1.98 -5.77
C THR A 46 -5.10 1.34 -7.04
N LEU A 47 -5.99 0.88 -7.93
CA LEU A 47 -5.64 0.22 -9.19
C LEU A 47 -6.35 0.90 -10.36
N CYS A 48 -5.68 0.95 -11.51
CA CYS A 48 -6.21 1.51 -12.74
C CYS A 48 -6.76 0.38 -13.65
N ASN A 49 -7.85 0.60 -14.37
CA ASN A 49 -8.31 -0.34 -15.40
C ASN A 49 -7.75 -0.01 -16.80
N LYS A 50 -6.60 0.67 -16.86
CA LYS A 50 -5.94 1.00 -18.12
C LYS A 50 -4.93 -0.06 -18.47
N VAL A 51 -4.94 -0.51 -19.73
CA VAL A 51 -3.87 -1.33 -20.28
C VAL A 51 -2.61 -0.49 -20.31
N ARG A 52 -1.54 -0.99 -19.69
CA ARG A 52 -0.20 -0.43 -19.84
C ARG A 52 0.51 -1.34 -20.82
N GLY A 53 0.72 -0.87 -22.04
CA GLY A 53 1.55 -1.52 -23.06
C GLY A 53 3.02 -1.59 -22.62
N HIS A 54 3.27 -2.23 -21.48
CA HIS A 54 4.58 -2.56 -20.98
C HIS A 54 5.00 -3.85 -21.67
N PRO A 55 6.23 -3.95 -22.23
CA PRO A 55 6.64 -5.10 -23.04
C PRO A 55 6.54 -6.44 -22.30
N ALA A 56 6.72 -6.44 -20.98
CA ALA A 56 6.56 -7.66 -20.17
C ALA A 56 5.10 -8.10 -19.93
N ASN A 57 4.12 -7.20 -20.09
CA ASN A 57 2.71 -7.41 -19.69
C ASN A 57 1.74 -6.86 -20.76
N GLU A 58 2.07 -7.05 -22.03
CA GLU A 58 1.30 -6.49 -23.14
C GLU A 58 -0.17 -6.91 -23.06
N GLY A 59 -1.09 -5.95 -23.23
CA GLY A 59 -2.53 -6.21 -23.12
C GLY A 59 -3.11 -6.32 -21.71
N MET A 60 -2.30 -6.34 -20.64
CA MET A 60 -2.83 -6.41 -19.27
C MET A 60 -3.14 -5.04 -18.65
N THR A 61 -4.23 -4.99 -17.89
CA THR A 61 -4.60 -3.83 -17.06
C THR A 61 -3.76 -3.75 -15.78
N CYS A 62 -3.66 -2.57 -15.14
CA CYS A 62 -3.00 -2.47 -13.84
C CYS A 62 -3.61 -3.42 -12.80
N ALA A 63 -4.93 -3.64 -12.83
CA ALA A 63 -5.59 -4.57 -11.92
C ALA A 63 -5.13 -6.02 -12.14
N GLN A 64 -5.07 -6.48 -13.40
CA GLN A 64 -4.60 -7.83 -13.74
C GLN A 64 -3.13 -8.03 -13.36
N ILE A 65 -2.26 -7.05 -13.64
CA ILE A 65 -0.85 -7.13 -13.24
C ILE A 65 -0.74 -7.28 -11.72
N TRP A 66 -1.49 -6.47 -10.95
CA TRP A 66 -1.46 -6.54 -9.49
C TRP A 66 -1.94 -7.89 -8.93
N HIS A 67 -3.06 -8.40 -9.45
CA HIS A 67 -3.68 -9.61 -8.91
C HIS A 67 -2.99 -10.89 -9.40
N ILE A 68 -2.67 -10.97 -10.69
CA ILE A 68 -2.16 -12.18 -11.34
C ILE A 68 -0.64 -12.24 -11.23
N LEU A 69 0.05 -11.24 -11.78
CA LEU A 69 1.51 -11.27 -11.88
C LEU A 69 2.20 -10.99 -10.54
N TRP A 70 1.66 -10.05 -9.76
CA TRP A 70 2.24 -9.70 -8.47
C TRP A 70 1.60 -10.43 -7.30
N GLN A 71 0.69 -11.37 -7.54
CA GLN A 71 -0.04 -12.14 -6.53
C GLN A 71 -0.59 -11.25 -5.41
N ASN A 72 -1.50 -10.35 -5.78
CA ASN A 72 -2.05 -9.31 -4.90
C ASN A 72 -0.99 -8.37 -4.32
N GLY A 73 0.16 -8.19 -4.99
CA GLY A 73 1.26 -7.31 -4.62
C GLY A 73 2.25 -7.89 -3.61
N GLU A 74 2.33 -9.21 -3.47
CA GLU A 74 3.42 -9.91 -2.78
C GLU A 74 4.74 -9.80 -3.56
N PHE A 75 4.67 -9.90 -4.89
CA PHE A 75 5.81 -9.79 -5.81
C PHE A 75 5.94 -8.41 -6.46
N SER A 76 5.31 -7.39 -5.86
CA SER A 76 5.42 -6.01 -6.36
C SER A 76 6.86 -5.50 -6.23
N PRO A 77 7.41 -4.80 -7.24
CA PRO A 77 8.75 -4.21 -7.17
C PRO A 77 8.88 -3.26 -5.97
N LYS A 78 9.76 -3.59 -5.00
CA LYS A 78 9.96 -2.81 -3.77
C LYS A 78 10.69 -1.48 -4.00
N GLU A 79 11.42 -1.35 -5.10
CA GLU A 79 12.18 -0.14 -5.47
C GLU A 79 11.29 1.02 -5.95
N SER A 80 10.01 0.72 -6.21
CA SER A 80 9.09 1.77 -6.63
C SER A 80 8.67 2.61 -5.43
N HIS A 81 8.52 3.93 -5.63
CA HIS A 81 7.96 4.90 -4.67
C HIS A 81 6.47 4.63 -4.35
N ILE A 82 6.10 3.39 -4.06
CA ILE A 82 4.80 3.00 -3.58
C ILE A 82 4.62 3.59 -2.19
N ARG A 83 3.83 4.65 -2.10
CA ARG A 83 3.42 5.20 -0.82
C ARG A 83 2.35 4.29 -0.21
N ASP A 84 2.72 3.49 0.77
CA ASP A 84 1.76 2.82 1.65
C ASP A 84 1.21 3.84 2.62
N ARG A 85 0.07 4.43 2.25
CA ARG A 85 -0.67 5.32 3.13
C ARG A 85 -1.39 4.43 4.14
N SER A 86 -0.70 4.11 5.22
CA SER A 86 -1.26 3.35 6.33
C SER A 86 -2.57 4.00 6.75
N LEU A 87 -3.70 3.31 6.62
CA LEU A 87 -4.82 3.59 7.49
C LEU A 87 -4.39 2.95 8.79
N VAL A 88 -3.96 3.77 9.75
CA VAL A 88 -3.67 3.29 11.10
C VAL A 88 -4.98 2.74 11.65
N ASN A 89 -5.24 1.46 11.39
CA ASN A 89 -6.16 0.67 12.15
C ASN A 89 -5.31 0.08 13.26
N THR A 90 -5.35 0.73 14.43
CA THR A 90 -4.85 0.21 15.69
C THR A 90 -5.61 -1.07 16.03
N ARG A 91 -5.32 -2.17 15.32
CA ARG A 91 -5.54 -3.52 15.84
C ARG A 91 -4.34 -3.81 16.73
N THR A 92 -4.56 -3.51 18.00
CA THR A 92 -3.79 -3.90 19.18
C THR A 92 -2.89 -5.10 18.91
N PHE A 93 -1.59 -4.87 18.94
CA PHE A 93 -0.62 -5.90 19.26
C PHE A 93 -0.98 -6.41 20.66
N THR A 94 -1.55 -7.60 20.78
CA THR A 94 -1.43 -8.36 22.02
C THR A 94 0.03 -8.76 22.14
N ILE A 95 0.81 -7.89 22.78
CA ILE A 95 2.16 -8.16 23.22
C ILE A 95 2.04 -9.23 24.32
N SER A 96 2.13 -10.50 23.93
CA SER A 96 2.41 -11.60 24.84
C SER A 96 3.88 -11.52 25.26
N THR A 97 4.28 -10.44 25.94
CA THR A 97 5.65 -10.26 26.46
C THR A 97 5.69 -9.23 27.59
N ILE A 98 4.88 -9.44 28.63
CA ILE A 98 5.14 -8.85 29.95
C ILE A 98 5.28 -9.98 30.96
N TYR A 99 6.36 -10.75 30.82
CA TYR A 99 7.03 -11.37 31.97
C TYR A 99 8.47 -10.86 31.97
N TRP A 100 8.60 -9.55 32.20
CA TRP A 100 9.84 -8.94 32.68
C TRP A 100 9.57 -8.51 34.11
N HIS A 101 9.62 -9.47 35.04
CA HIS A 101 9.64 -9.16 36.47
C HIS A 101 11.02 -8.59 36.78
N ARG A 102 11.14 -7.26 36.66
CA ARG A 102 12.15 -6.46 37.37
C ARG A 102 11.82 -6.55 38.85
N THR A 103 12.60 -7.30 39.61
CA THR A 103 12.88 -6.96 41.01
C THR A 103 14.36 -6.62 41.12
N CYS A 104 14.67 -5.37 40.81
CA CYS A 104 15.86 -4.71 41.37
C CYS A 104 15.53 -4.40 42.84
N THR A 105 16.19 -5.06 43.77
CA THR A 105 16.34 -4.57 45.14
C THR A 105 17.83 -4.33 45.38
N CYS A 106 18.20 -3.05 45.39
CA CYS A 106 19.48 -2.55 45.85
C CYS A 106 19.52 -2.56 47.38
N ILE A 107 20.51 -3.23 47.98
CA ILE A 107 21.08 -2.97 49.32
C ILE A 107 22.56 -3.33 49.15
N ARG A 108 23.51 -2.42 48.91
CA ARG A 108 24.08 -1.33 49.74
C ARG A 108 24.63 -1.81 51.09
N LEU A 109 25.97 -1.81 51.19
CA LEU A 109 26.80 -1.57 52.39
C LEU A 109 26.61 -2.50 53.60
N CYS A 110 27.54 -3.42 53.85
CA CYS A 110 28.63 -3.24 54.82
C CYS A 110 29.62 -4.41 54.73
#